data_AF-A0A932HEZ4-F1
#
_entry.id   AF-A0A932HEZ4-F1
#
_cell.length_a   1.000
_cell.length_b   1.000
_cell.length_c   1.000
_cell.angle_alpha   90.00
_cell.angle_beta   90.00
_cell.angle_gamma   90.00
#
_symmetry.space_group_name_H-M   'P 1'
#
loop_
_entity.id
_entity.type
_entity.pdbx_description
1 polymer ?
#
loop_
_entity_poly.entity_id
_entity_poly.type
_entity_poly.pdbx_seq_one_letter_code
_entity_poly.pdbx_strand_id
1 'polypeptide(L)'
;MISYEYPLSERVRTLLRLEDLYDRVDYFLAKSEAREHHVALLLIFEILEVSGRADLKSDLLQELERQKQALEILRDNPEVSETALDRILWEIDQASSRLFQASGKIGQ
;
A
#
# COMPACT_ATOMS: atom_id res chain seq x y z
N MET A 1 10.64 -20.24 9.75
CA MET A 1 11.17 -20.42 8.39
C MET A 1 11.53 -19.05 7.88
N ILE A 2 12.68 -18.85 7.23
CA ILE A 2 13.07 -17.55 6.68
C ILE A 2 12.48 -17.44 5.27
N SER A 3 11.76 -16.35 4.99
CA SER A 3 11.20 -16.03 3.67
C SER A 3 11.95 -14.86 3.03
N TYR A 4 12.09 -14.90 1.71
CA TYR A 4 12.71 -13.83 0.93
C TYR A 4 11.77 -13.43 -0.20
N GLU A 5 11.62 -12.13 -0.40
CA GLU A 5 10.87 -11.55 -1.50
C GLU A 5 11.82 -10.78 -2.41
N TYR A 6 11.61 -10.90 -3.73
CA TYR A 6 12.42 -10.21 -4.72
C TYR A 6 11.51 -9.51 -5.74
N PRO A 7 11.56 -8.16 -5.85
CA PRO A 7 10.69 -7.44 -6.76
C PRO A 7 11.11 -7.65 -8.22
N LEU A 8 10.16 -8.12 -9.04
CA LEU A 8 10.37 -8.34 -10.48
C LEU A 8 10.08 -7.09 -11.34
N SER A 9 9.66 -5.98 -10.73
CA SER A 9 9.44 -4.70 -11.41
C SER A 9 9.77 -3.53 -10.49
N GLU A 10 10.07 -2.36 -11.07
CA GLU A 10 10.28 -1.11 -10.31
C GLU A 10 9.07 -0.75 -9.46
N ARG A 11 7.87 -0.98 -10.01
CA ARG A 11 6.61 -0.76 -9.32
C ARG A 11 6.52 -1.60 -8.04
N VAL A 12 6.73 -2.91 -8.15
CA VAL A 12 6.72 -3.81 -6.97
C VAL A 12 7.85 -3.46 -6.01
N ARG A 13 9.03 -3.07 -6.49
CA ARG A 13 10.13 -2.61 -5.62
C ARG A 13 9.74 -1.38 -4.80
N THR A 14 9.08 -0.42 -5.43
CA THR A 14 8.62 0.81 -4.78
C THR A 14 7.56 0.50 -3.73
N LEU A 15 6.61 -0.39 -4.03
CA LEU A 15 5.57 -0.81 -3.10
C LEU A 15 6.14 -1.55 -1.88
N LEU A 16 7.02 -2.54 -2.08
CA LEU A 16 7.68 -3.25 -0.98
C LEU A 16 8.54 -2.31 -0.12
N ARG A 17 9.21 -1.33 -0.73
CA ARG A 17 9.96 -0.33 0.01
C ARG A 17 9.05 0.56 0.86
N LEU A 18 7.90 0.96 0.33
CA LEU A 18 6.93 1.77 1.09
C LEU A 18 6.33 0.98 2.24
N GLU A 19 5.98 -0.29 2.02
CA GLU A 19 5.51 -1.20 3.07
C GLU A 19 6.52 -1.28 4.24
N ASP A 20 7.80 -1.59 3.96
CA ASP A 20 8.85 -1.61 5.00
C ASP A 20 8.99 -0.27 5.74
N LEU A 21 8.92 0.85 5.00
CA LEU A 21 9.02 2.17 5.60
C LEU A 21 7.83 2.47 6.54
N TYR A 22 6.60 2.13 6.14
CA TYR A 22 5.41 2.32 6.98
C TYR A 22 5.48 1.43 8.23
N ASP A 23 5.85 0.15 8.10
CA ASP A 23 6.01 -0.76 9.23
C ASP A 23 7.04 -0.24 10.25
N ARG A 24 8.17 0.30 9.75
CA ARG A 24 9.21 0.88 10.59
C ARG A 24 8.74 2.18 11.26
N VAL A 25 8.01 3.03 10.54
CA VAL A 25 7.40 4.24 11.14
C VAL A 25 6.50 3.85 12.29
N ASP A 26 5.56 2.92 12.09
CA ASP A 26 4.64 2.48 13.13
C ASP A 26 5.38 1.88 14.34
N TYR A 27 6.43 1.09 14.08
CA TYR A 27 7.27 0.54 15.14
C TYR A 27 7.93 1.63 16.00
N PHE A 28 8.56 2.63 15.39
CA PHE A 28 9.31 3.68 16.09
C PHE A 28 8.38 4.75 16.70
N LEU A 29 7.22 5.02 16.09
CA LEU A 29 6.19 5.89 16.65
C LEU A 29 5.60 5.33 17.95
N ALA A 30 5.52 4.01 18.09
CA ALA A 30 5.00 3.36 19.30
C ALA A 30 6.00 3.33 20.48
N LYS A 31 7.22 3.85 20.30
CA LYS A 31 8.25 3.90 21.35
C LYS A 31 8.09 5.14 22.21
N SER A 32 8.99 5.31 23.19
CA SER A 32 8.92 6.43 24.14
C SER A 32 10.20 7.26 24.23
N GLU A 33 11.29 6.77 23.64
CA GLU A 33 12.57 7.47 23.68
C GLU A 33 12.67 8.52 22.58
N ALA A 34 13.26 9.67 22.90
CA ALA A 34 13.45 10.77 21.95
C ALA A 34 14.25 10.34 20.70
N ARG A 35 15.21 9.42 20.85
CA ARG A 35 16.00 8.89 19.74
C ARG A 35 15.16 8.04 18.78
N GLU A 36 14.26 7.22 19.33
CA GLU A 36 13.35 6.39 18.52
C GLU A 36 12.37 7.28 17.74
N HIS A 37 11.82 8.32 18.36
CA HIS A 37 10.99 9.30 17.65
C HIS A 37 11.76 10.06 16.56
N HIS A 38 13.05 10.36 16.79
CA HIS A 38 13.90 10.95 15.75
C HIS A 38 14.01 10.03 14.54
N VAL A 39 14.15 8.71 14.75
CA VAL A 39 14.13 7.73 13.65
C VAL A 39 12.80 7.75 12.91
N ALA A 40 11.66 7.78 13.62
CA ALA A 40 10.34 7.88 12.98
C ALA A 40 10.22 9.12 12.06
N LEU A 41 10.74 10.27 12.50
CA LEU A 41 10.77 11.49 11.67
C LEU A 41 11.62 11.33 10.41
N LEU A 42 12.80 10.69 10.52
CA LEU A 42 13.66 10.42 9.35
C LEU A 42 12.95 9.50 8.35
N LEU A 43 12.27 8.47 8.83
CA LEU A 43 11.51 7.55 7.98
C LEU A 43 10.36 8.23 7.25
N ILE A 44 9.68 9.20 7.88
CA ILE A 44 8.67 10.01 7.20
C ILE A 44 9.28 10.78 6.02
N PHE A 45 10.49 11.35 6.16
CA PHE A 45 11.17 11.99 5.03
C PHE A 45 11.56 11.00 3.93
N GLU A 46 11.96 9.77 4.29
CA GLU A 46 12.22 8.72 3.30
C GLU A 46 10.94 8.33 2.53
N ILE A 47 9.79 8.23 3.20
CA ILE A 47 8.49 8.00 2.55
C ILE A 47 8.17 9.12 1.56
N LEU A 48 8.40 10.38 1.94
CA LEU A 48 8.23 11.53 1.05
C LEU A 48 9.14 11.47 -0.17
N GLU A 49 10.40 11.08 0.01
CA GLU A 49 11.36 10.93 -1.08
C GLU A 49 10.95 9.83 -2.07
N VAL A 50 10.51 8.67 -1.56
CA VAL A 50 10.08 7.55 -2.40
C VAL A 50 8.79 7.88 -3.14
N SER A 51 7.80 8.43 -2.44
CA SER A 51 6.50 8.76 -3.03
C SER A 51 6.53 9.95 -3.99
N GLY A 52 7.50 10.87 -3.86
CA GLY A 52 7.66 12.00 -4.76
C GLY A 52 8.35 11.67 -6.11
N ARG A 53 8.99 10.50 -6.24
CA ARG A 53 9.74 10.10 -7.43
C ARG A 53 8.92 9.33 -8.47
N ALA A 54 7.88 8.63 -8.03
CA ALA A 54 7.02 7.82 -8.87
C ALA A 54 5.63 8.46 -8.99
N ASP A 55 4.90 8.16 -10.07
CA ASP A 55 3.46 8.44 -10.14
C ASP A 55 2.70 7.38 -9.32
N LEU A 56 2.97 7.37 -8.00
CA LEU A 56 2.51 6.34 -7.08
C LEU A 56 0.98 6.25 -7.03
N LYS A 57 0.30 7.39 -7.19
CA LYS A 57 -1.16 7.44 -7.24
C LYS A 57 -1.69 6.66 -8.44
N SER A 58 -1.16 6.93 -9.64
CA SER A 58 -1.56 6.22 -10.85
C SER A 58 -1.23 4.73 -10.76
N ASP A 59 -0.02 4.39 -10.29
CA ASP A 59 0.43 3.01 -10.14
C ASP A 59 -0.46 2.19 -9.19
N LEU A 60 -0.83 2.77 -8.04
CA LEU A 60 -1.73 2.13 -7.06
C LEU A 60 -3.15 1.98 -7.61
N LEU A 61 -3.70 3.00 -8.29
CA LEU A 61 -5.03 2.91 -8.91
C LEU A 61 -5.08 1.80 -9.97
N GLN A 62 -4.04 1.69 -10.80
CA GLN A 62 -3.95 0.63 -11.81
C GLN A 62 -3.84 -0.75 -11.17
N GLU A 63 -3.09 -0.88 -10.08
CA GLU A 63 -2.94 -2.16 -9.38
C GLU A 63 -4.22 -2.57 -8.65
N LEU A 64 -4.93 -1.64 -8.02
CA LEU A 64 -6.24 -1.87 -7.41
C LEU A 64 -7.27 -2.33 -8.45
N GLU A 65 -7.33 -1.67 -9.62
CA GLU A 65 -8.22 -2.08 -10.71
C GLU A 65 -7.85 -3.48 -11.25
N ARG A 66 -6.55 -3.77 -11.41
CA ARG A 66 -6.08 -5.11 -11.82
C ARG A 66 -6.51 -6.18 -10.83
N GLN A 67 -6.40 -5.93 -9.53
CA GLN A 67 -6.82 -6.86 -8.49
C GLN A 67 -8.35 -7.03 -8.46
N LYS A 68 -9.11 -5.94 -8.61
CA LYS A 68 -10.57 -5.98 -8.72
C LYS A 68 -11.01 -6.90 -9.86
N GLN A 69 -10.48 -6.70 -11.06
CA GLN A 69 -10.82 -7.52 -12.23
C GLN A 69 -10.47 -8.99 -12.03
N ALA A 70 -9.33 -9.29 -11.40
CA ALA A 70 -8.95 -10.67 -11.11
C ALA A 70 -9.91 -11.35 -10.11
N LEU A 71 -10.41 -10.60 -9.12
CA LEU A 71 -11.34 -11.10 -8.12
C LEU A 71 -12.78 -11.22 -8.64
N GLU A 72 -13.23 -10.30 -9.50
CA GLU A 72 -14.56 -10.35 -10.14
C GLU A 72 -14.77 -11.65 -10.93
N ILE A 73 -13.71 -12.21 -11.53
CA ILE A 73 -13.76 -13.50 -12.25
C ILE A 73 -14.14 -14.66 -11.32
N LEU A 74 -13.92 -14.52 -10.00
CA LEU A 74 -14.27 -15.53 -9.00
C LEU A 74 -15.74 -15.48 -8.57
N ARG A 75 -16.53 -14.51 -9.06
CA ARG A 75 -17.96 -14.43 -8.78
C ARG A 75 -18.68 -15.66 -9.35
N ASP A 76 -19.76 -16.07 -8.67
CA ASP A 76 -20.54 -17.27 -8.98
C ASP A 76 -19.77 -18.61 -8.90
N ASN A 77 -18.52 -18.59 -8.39
CA ASN A 77 -17.79 -19.82 -8.12
C ASN A 77 -18.29 -20.46 -6.81
N PRO A 78 -18.86 -21.68 -6.83
CA PRO A 78 -19.42 -22.33 -5.63
C PRO A 78 -18.37 -22.69 -4.56
N GLU A 79 -17.08 -22.70 -4.91
CA GLU A 79 -15.98 -22.97 -3.98
C GLU A 79 -15.45 -21.68 -3.30
N VAL A 80 -15.97 -20.52 -3.67
CA VAL A 80 -15.53 -19.21 -3.15
C VAL A 80 -16.59 -18.65 -2.21
N SER A 81 -16.12 -18.09 -1.09
CA SER A 81 -17.00 -17.35 -0.18
C SER A 81 -17.43 -16.03 -0.81
N GLU A 82 -18.68 -15.95 -1.26
CA GLU A 82 -19.28 -14.74 -1.83
C GLU A 82 -19.20 -13.56 -0.87
N THR A 83 -19.46 -13.78 0.43
CA THR A 83 -19.37 -12.74 1.46
C THR A 83 -17.96 -12.17 1.60
N ALA A 84 -16.92 -13.01 1.52
CA ALA A 84 -15.53 -12.54 1.60
C ALA A 84 -15.13 -11.80 0.32
N LEU A 85 -15.56 -12.30 -0.84
CA LEU A 85 -15.31 -11.67 -2.13
C LEU A 85 -15.93 -10.27 -2.20
N ASP A 86 -17.22 -10.15 -1.87
CA ASP A 86 -17.93 -8.87 -1.88
C ASP A 86 -17.31 -7.86 -0.92
N ARG A 87 -16.84 -8.33 0.24
CA ARG A 87 -16.13 -7.47 1.21
C ARG A 87 -14.83 -6.91 0.62
N ILE A 88 -13.99 -7.76 0.03
CA ILE A 88 -12.70 -7.32 -0.53
C ILE A 88 -12.93 -6.39 -1.72
N LEU A 89 -13.89 -6.69 -2.60
CA LEU A 89 -14.25 -5.81 -3.71
C LEU A 89 -14.71 -4.43 -3.22
N TRP A 90 -15.52 -4.40 -2.15
CA TRP A 90 -15.92 -3.14 -1.52
C TRP A 90 -14.73 -2.38 -0.92
N GLU A 91 -13.82 -3.06 -0.23
CA GLU A 91 -12.61 -2.44 0.34
C GLU A 91 -11.71 -1.84 -0.77
N ILE A 92 -11.56 -2.54 -1.90
CA ILE A 92 -10.82 -2.04 -3.09
C ILE A 92 -11.49 -0.79 -3.66
N ASP A 93 -12.81 -0.78 -3.80
CA ASP A 93 -13.55 0.38 -4.33
C ASP A 93 -13.45 1.59 -3.40
N GLN A 94 -13.54 1.38 -2.09
CA GLN A 94 -13.34 2.45 -1.10
C GLN A 94 -11.90 2.98 -1.10
N ALA A 95 -10.90 2.12 -1.21
CA ALA A 95 -9.50 2.52 -1.30
C ALA A 95 -9.24 3.32 -2.59
N SER A 96 -9.72 2.83 -3.73
CA SER A 96 -9.60 3.48 -5.04
C SER A 96 -10.27 4.86 -5.05
N SER A 97 -11.49 4.97 -4.51
CA SER A 97 -12.22 6.24 -4.42
C SER A 97 -11.48 7.26 -3.54
N ARG A 98 -11.01 6.85 -2.35
CA ARG A 98 -10.23 7.72 -1.46
C ARG A 98 -8.93 8.18 -2.12
N LEU A 99 -8.21 7.27 -2.77
CA LEU A 99 -6.97 7.59 -3.46
C LEU A 99 -7.20 8.53 -4.65
N PHE A 100 -8.28 8.32 -5.41
CA PHE A 100 -8.66 9.19 -6.52
C PHE A 100 -9.00 10.61 -6.04
N GLN A 101 -9.75 10.74 -4.94
CA GLN A 101 -10.14 12.01 -4.33
C GLN A 101 -8.99 12.72 -3.60
N ALA A 102 -7.95 11.99 -3.18
CA ALA A 102 -6.76 12.58 -2.59
C ALA A 102 -6.18 13.61 -3.57
N SER A 103 -6.24 14.87 -3.17
CA SER A 103 -5.77 16.03 -3.94
C SER A 103 -4.50 16.57 -3.31
N GLY A 104 -3.64 17.19 -4.13
CA GLY A 104 -2.30 17.60 -3.72
C GLY A 104 -1.24 16.55 -4.01
N LYS A 105 0.04 16.94 -3.87
CA LYS A 105 1.14 15.98 -3.97
C LYS A 105 1.15 15.10 -2.72
N ILE A 106 1.62 13.87 -2.87
CA ILE A 106 1.81 12.98 -1.72
C ILE A 106 2.72 13.68 -0.71
N GLY A 107 2.23 13.85 0.53
CA GLY A 107 2.97 14.52 1.60
C GLY A 107 2.83 16.04 1.72
N GLN A 108 1.90 16.67 0.98
CA GLN A 108 1.52 18.09 1.15
C GLN A 108 0.36 18.28 2.10
#